data_AF-A0A9P6M666-F1
#
_entry.id   AF-A0A9P6M666-F1
#
_cell.length_a   1.000
_cell.length_b   1.000
_cell.length_c   1.000
_cell.angle_alpha   90.00
_cell.angle_beta   90.00
_cell.angle_gamma   90.00
#
_symmetry.space_group_name_H-M   'P 1'
#
loop_
_entity.id
_entity.type
_entity.pdbx_description
1 polymer ?
#
loop_
_entity_poly.entity_id
_entity_poly.type
_entity_poly.pdbx_seq_one_letter_code
_entity_poly.pdbx_strand_id
1 'polypeptide(L)'
;MTVEAPDGTVSVKPFAGRPGHTTLHQYIMNVFYIPVLIHGYHALISSTFLRVLLFPLNIWLLEVIQGYTLIYLIGYNAAWTYRGYDAFFHGTIKLAYVHHWLMMGAALELVILPYVLPITHTLAGILTKSLVV
;
A
#
# COMPACT_ATOMS: atom_id res chain seq x y z
N MET A 1 -5.16 -11.96 7.52
CA MET A 1 -4.43 -10.79 8.07
C MET A 1 -3.03 -11.23 8.46
N THR A 2 -1.98 -10.46 8.17
CA THR A 2 -0.64 -10.78 8.66
C THR A 2 -0.43 -10.27 10.08
N VAL A 3 0.23 -11.08 10.89
CA VAL A 3 0.63 -10.72 12.25
C VAL A 3 2.15 -10.81 12.32
N GLU A 4 2.76 -9.72 12.76
CA GLU A 4 4.17 -9.71 13.16
C GLU A 4 4.25 -10.08 14.65
N ALA A 5 4.96 -11.17 14.94
CA ALA A 5 5.26 -11.60 16.30
C ALA A 5 6.37 -10.72 16.91
N PRO A 6 6.54 -10.71 18.25
CA PRO A 6 7.54 -9.85 18.92
C PRO A 6 8.99 -10.07 18.47
N ASP A 7 9.27 -11.25 17.92
CA ASP A 7 10.55 -11.66 17.32
C ASP A 7 10.75 -11.17 15.88
N GLY A 8 9.75 -10.50 15.29
CA GLY A 8 9.75 -10.06 13.91
C GLY A 8 9.28 -11.13 12.91
N THR A 9 8.81 -12.29 13.34
CA THR A 9 8.28 -13.30 12.41
C THR A 9 6.93 -12.85 11.84
N VAL A 10 6.78 -12.87 10.52
CA VAL A 10 5.52 -12.54 9.83
C VAL A 10 4.75 -13.83 9.56
N SER A 11 3.50 -13.92 10.02
CA SER A 11 2.63 -15.07 9.80
C SER A 11 1.25 -14.66 9.30
N VAL A 12 0.68 -15.42 8.36
CA VAL A 12 -0.70 -15.21 7.90
C VAL A 12 -1.65 -15.88 8.90
N LYS A 13 -2.43 -15.09 9.64
CA LYS A 13 -3.53 -15.58 10.48
C LYS A 13 -4.86 -15.08 9.90
N PRO A 14 -5.69 -15.96 9.32
CA PRO A 14 -6.95 -15.53 8.69
C PRO A 14 -7.99 -15.05 9.71
N PHE A 15 -7.95 -15.53 10.98
CA PHE A 15 -9.00 -15.24 11.98
C PHE A 15 -8.48 -14.66 13.31
N ALA A 16 -7.16 -14.44 13.46
CA ALA A 16 -6.61 -13.77 14.64
C ALA A 16 -6.36 -12.30 14.29
N GLY A 17 -7.41 -11.48 14.35
CA GLY A 17 -7.32 -10.05 14.13
C GLY A 17 -6.60 -9.38 15.30
N ARG A 18 -5.30 -9.10 15.16
CA ARG A 18 -4.79 -7.90 15.82
C ARG A 18 -5.43 -6.69 15.12
N PRO A 19 -5.72 -5.58 15.82
CA PRO A 19 -6.06 -4.35 15.13
C PRO A 19 -4.94 -4.06 14.14
N GLY A 20 -5.29 -3.87 12.87
CA GLY A 20 -4.35 -3.32 11.91
C GLY A 20 -4.02 -1.92 12.43
N HIS A 21 -2.87 -1.77 13.07
CA HIS A 21 -2.41 -0.47 13.55
C HIS A 21 -1.90 0.33 12.33
N THR A 22 -2.77 0.61 11.37
CA THR A 22 -2.53 1.73 10.46
C THR A 22 -2.60 2.97 11.32
N THR A 23 -1.45 3.58 11.59
CA THR A 23 -1.41 4.80 12.38
C THR A 23 -2.06 5.93 11.59
N LEU A 24 -2.54 6.96 12.28
CA LEU A 24 -3.09 8.14 11.61
C LEU A 24 -2.07 8.76 10.63
N HIS A 25 -0.79 8.70 10.98
CA HIS A 25 0.31 9.13 10.11
C HIS A 25 0.38 8.28 8.83
N GLN A 26 0.34 6.95 8.95
CA GLN A 26 0.33 6.07 7.79
C GLN A 26 -0.89 6.32 6.89
N TYR A 27 -2.07 6.53 7.48
CA TYR A 27 -3.29 6.86 6.73
C TYR A 27 -3.12 8.17 5.94
N ILE A 28 -2.71 9.25 6.62
CA ILE A 28 -2.52 10.57 5.99
C ILE A 28 -1.50 10.48 4.86
N MET A 29 -0.35 9.86 5.10
CA MET A 29 0.71 9.76 4.10
C MET A 29 0.26 8.94 2.88
N ASN A 30 -0.47 7.84 3.09
CA ASN A 30 -1.06 7.07 2.00
C ASN A 30 -2.06 7.89 1.16
N VAL A 31 -2.95 8.66 1.78
CA VAL A 31 -3.93 9.51 1.05
C VAL A 31 -3.21 10.46 0.08
N PHE A 32 -2.13 11.11 0.52
CA PHE A 32 -1.40 12.06 -0.31
C PHE A 32 -0.55 11.41 -1.41
N TYR A 33 -0.04 10.20 -1.17
CA TYR A 33 0.89 9.56 -2.09
C TYR A 33 0.27 8.49 -2.98
N ILE A 34 -0.96 8.02 -2.72
CA ILE A 34 -1.67 7.11 -3.61
C ILE A 34 -1.70 7.62 -5.08
N PRO A 35 -1.93 8.92 -5.36
CA PRO A 35 -1.84 9.43 -6.73
C PRO A 35 -0.46 9.22 -7.37
N VAL A 36 0.62 9.38 -6.60
CA VAL A 36 1.99 9.14 -7.07
C VAL A 36 2.22 7.64 -7.27
N LEU A 37 1.79 6.83 -6.31
CA LEU A 37 1.91 5.36 -6.32
C LEU A 37 1.22 4.74 -7.54
N ILE A 38 0.08 5.28 -7.98
CA ILE A 38 -0.71 4.73 -9.07
C ILE A 38 -0.44 5.50 -10.37
N HIS A 39 -0.72 6.80 -10.45
CA HIS A 39 -0.61 7.54 -11.71
C HIS A 39 0.84 7.75 -12.14
N GLY A 40 1.72 8.13 -11.21
CA GLY A 40 3.15 8.27 -11.50
C GLY A 40 3.77 6.95 -11.94
N TYR A 41 3.41 5.87 -11.26
CA TYR A 41 3.89 4.53 -11.60
C TYR A 41 3.43 4.05 -12.98
N HIS A 42 2.17 4.26 -13.33
CA HIS A 42 1.63 3.94 -14.66
C HIS A 42 2.26 4.79 -15.77
N ALA A 43 2.59 6.05 -15.49
CA ALA A 43 3.27 6.92 -16.44
C ALA A 43 4.71 6.47 -16.73
N LEU A 44 5.39 5.87 -15.73
CA LEU A 44 6.77 5.40 -15.86
C LEU A 44 6.88 3.99 -16.46
N ILE A 45 5.91 3.11 -16.18
CA ILE A 45 5.97 1.69 -16.56
C ILE A 45 4.72 1.29 -17.33
N SER A 46 4.83 1.20 -18.66
CA SER A 46 3.69 0.88 -19.53
C SER A 46 3.27 -0.60 -19.48
N SER A 47 4.19 -1.51 -19.17
CA SER A 47 3.90 -2.95 -19.13
C SER A 47 3.22 -3.36 -17.82
N THR A 48 2.01 -3.90 -17.91
CA THR A 48 1.25 -4.44 -16.77
C THR A 48 2.04 -5.51 -16.02
N PHE A 49 2.75 -6.39 -16.73
CA PHE A 49 3.56 -7.43 -16.11
C PHE A 49 4.69 -6.84 -15.26
N LEU A 50 5.40 -5.83 -15.79
CA LEU A 50 6.46 -5.14 -15.04
C LEU A 50 5.88 -4.35 -13.86
N ARG A 51 4.69 -3.76 -14.00
CA ARG A 51 4.01 -3.07 -12.89
C ARG A 51 3.66 -4.00 -11.74
N VAL A 52 3.27 -5.25 -12.02
CA VAL A 52 3.05 -6.25 -10.96
C VAL A 52 4.38 -6.67 -10.33
N LEU A 53 5.40 -7.01 -11.13
CA LEU A 53 6.68 -7.50 -10.62
C LEU A 53 7.46 -6.45 -9.81
N LEU A 54 7.43 -5.20 -10.24
CA LEU A 54 8.15 -4.09 -9.60
C LEU A 54 7.30 -3.40 -8.52
N PHE A 55 6.07 -3.87 -8.28
CA PHE A 55 5.18 -3.30 -7.26
C PHE A 55 5.79 -3.28 -5.85
N PRO A 56 6.49 -4.34 -5.37
CA PRO A 56 7.16 -4.30 -4.07
C PRO A 56 8.18 -3.17 -3.96
N LEU A 57 8.95 -2.91 -5.02
CA LEU A 57 9.93 -1.83 -5.05
C LEU A 57 9.24 -0.46 -5.04
N ASN A 58 8.14 -0.32 -5.76
CA ASN A 58 7.33 0.92 -5.78
C ASN A 58 6.78 1.24 -4.37
N ILE A 59 6.26 0.24 -3.67
CA ILE A 59 5.77 0.39 -2.30
C ILE A 59 6.92 0.71 -1.35
N TRP A 60 8.00 -0.07 -1.33
CA TRP A 60 9.12 0.19 -0.42
C TRP A 60 9.75 1.57 -0.65
N LEU A 61 9.86 2.03 -1.90
CA LEU A 61 10.35 3.38 -2.19
C LEU A 61 9.44 4.45 -1.56
N LEU A 62 8.12 4.29 -1.71
CA LEU A 62 7.14 5.18 -1.09
C LEU A 62 7.23 5.14 0.44
N GLU A 63 7.31 3.94 1.03
CA GLU A 63 7.47 3.79 2.47
C GLU A 63 8.71 4.52 2.96
N VAL A 64 9.87 4.32 2.31
CA VAL A 64 11.13 5.04 2.64
C VAL A 64 10.94 6.55 2.56
N ILE A 65 10.41 7.07 1.45
CA ILE A 65 10.21 8.52 1.29
C ILE A 65 9.33 9.07 2.41
N GLN A 66 8.23 8.40 2.72
CA GLN A 66 7.29 8.85 3.76
C GLN A 66 7.86 8.71 5.16
N GLY A 67 8.55 7.62 5.47
CA GLY A 67 9.19 7.39 6.76
C GLY A 67 10.23 8.46 7.07
N TYR A 68 11.08 8.79 6.09
CA TYR A 68 12.07 9.87 6.24
C TYR A 68 11.43 11.26 6.27
N THR A 69 10.32 11.46 5.56
CA THR A 69 9.55 12.72 5.66
C THR A 69 9.01 12.91 7.08
N LEU A 70 8.48 11.86 7.71
CA LEU A 70 8.01 11.93 9.11
C LEU A 70 9.16 12.14 10.08
N ILE A 71 10.28 11.42 9.90
CA ILE A 71 11.48 11.64 10.73
C ILE A 71 11.95 13.10 10.62
N TYR A 72 11.93 13.68 9.42
CA TYR A 72 12.31 15.07 9.20
C TYR A 72 11.33 16.07 9.87
N LEU A 73 10.03 15.83 9.78
CA LEU A 73 9.00 16.77 10.26
C LEU A 73 8.73 16.69 11.77
N ILE A 74 8.70 15.48 12.34
CA ILE A 74 8.28 15.24 13.74
C ILE A 74 9.33 14.49 14.58
N GLY A 75 10.48 14.15 13.99
CA GLY A 75 11.63 13.58 14.71
C GLY A 75 11.63 12.05 14.84
N TYR A 76 10.59 11.34 14.37
CA TYR A 76 10.54 9.88 14.41
C TYR A 76 9.60 9.30 13.34
N ASN A 77 9.76 7.99 13.03
CA ASN A 77 8.86 7.28 12.13
C ASN A 77 7.64 6.76 12.89
N ALA A 78 6.50 7.44 12.72
CA ALA A 78 5.22 7.06 13.32
C ALA A 78 4.37 6.14 12.43
N ALA A 79 4.75 5.92 11.17
CA ALA A 79 3.93 5.20 10.19
C ALA A 79 4.31 3.72 10.08
N TRP A 80 5.61 3.42 10.06
CA TRP A 80 6.10 2.04 10.00
C TRP A 80 7.16 1.80 11.05
N THR A 81 6.98 0.73 11.81
CA THR A 81 7.89 0.34 12.88
C THR A 81 8.14 -1.16 12.81
N TYR A 82 8.66 -1.62 11.66
CA TYR A 82 8.99 -3.01 11.45
C TYR A 82 10.21 -3.42 12.27
N ARG A 83 10.23 -4.68 12.72
CA ARG A 83 11.33 -5.27 13.51
C ARG A 83 11.85 -6.53 12.83
N GLY A 84 13.06 -6.96 13.20
CA GLY A 84 13.68 -8.18 12.67
C GLY A 84 14.86 -7.91 11.74
N TYR A 85 15.53 -8.98 11.32
CA TYR A 85 16.77 -8.91 10.53
C TYR A 85 16.55 -8.41 9.09
N ASP A 86 15.32 -8.48 8.60
CA ASP A 86 14.91 -8.08 7.25
C ASP A 86 14.17 -6.73 7.24
N ALA A 87 14.19 -6.01 8.37
CA ALA A 87 13.68 -4.65 8.48
C ALA A 87 14.80 -3.65 8.20
N PHE A 88 14.59 -2.74 7.25
CA PHE A 88 15.60 -1.78 6.79
C PHE A 88 15.09 -0.34 6.93
N PHE A 89 16.00 0.62 6.77
CA PHE A 89 15.67 2.06 6.72
C PHE A 89 14.92 2.56 7.96
N HIS A 90 15.46 2.34 9.17
CA HIS A 90 14.79 2.70 10.44
C HIS A 90 13.46 1.96 10.65
N GLY A 91 13.36 0.71 10.19
CA GLY A 91 12.13 -0.09 10.31
C GLY A 91 11.02 0.41 9.39
N THR A 92 11.35 1.17 8.36
CA THR A 92 10.39 1.73 7.42
C THR A 92 9.90 0.69 6.42
N ILE A 93 10.76 -0.25 6.03
CA ILE A 93 10.40 -1.36 5.14
C ILE A 93 10.79 -2.69 5.77
N LYS A 94 10.14 -3.75 5.29
CA LYS A 94 10.46 -5.12 5.66
C LYS A 94 10.36 -6.06 4.46
N LEU A 95 11.43 -6.80 4.17
CA LEU A 95 11.53 -7.60 2.95
C LEU A 95 10.56 -8.78 2.92
N ALA A 96 10.20 -9.35 4.08
CA ALA A 96 9.20 -10.40 4.17
C ALA A 96 7.86 -10.01 3.54
N TYR A 97 7.51 -8.72 3.42
CA TYR A 97 6.26 -8.28 2.80
C TYR A 97 6.25 -8.34 1.26
N VAL A 98 7.33 -8.76 0.61
CA VAL A 98 7.41 -8.85 -0.86
C VAL A 98 6.21 -9.59 -1.48
N HIS A 99 5.77 -10.69 -0.88
CA HIS A 99 4.64 -11.47 -1.38
C HIS A 99 3.30 -10.74 -1.21
N HIS A 100 3.15 -9.95 -0.15
CA HIS A 100 1.96 -9.11 0.04
C HIS A 100 1.88 -8.03 -1.03
N TRP A 101 3.02 -7.39 -1.33
CA TRP A 101 3.08 -6.36 -2.35
C TRP A 101 2.89 -6.91 -3.75
N LEU A 102 3.43 -8.11 -4.06
CA LEU A 102 3.12 -8.79 -5.33
C LEU A 102 1.63 -9.10 -5.46
N MET A 103 0.99 -9.62 -4.41
CA MET A 103 -0.45 -9.89 -4.42
C MET A 103 -1.27 -8.59 -4.59
N MET A 104 -0.87 -7.51 -3.92
CA MET A 104 -1.52 -6.21 -4.03
C MET A 104 -1.36 -5.61 -5.43
N GLY A 105 -0.17 -5.67 -6.01
CA GLY A 105 0.09 -5.23 -7.39
C GLY A 105 -0.73 -6.03 -8.40
N ALA A 106 -0.77 -7.36 -8.25
CA ALA A 106 -1.60 -8.21 -9.10
C ALA A 106 -3.10 -7.89 -8.96
N ALA A 107 -3.59 -7.70 -7.74
CA ALA A 107 -4.98 -7.32 -7.51
C ALA A 107 -5.31 -5.95 -8.12
N LEU A 108 -4.42 -4.97 -7.97
CA LEU A 108 -4.60 -3.65 -8.55
C LEU A 108 -4.69 -3.71 -10.08
N GLU A 109 -3.70 -4.33 -10.72
CA GLU A 109 -3.52 -4.34 -12.17
C GLU A 109 -4.50 -5.27 -12.91
N LEU A 110 -4.79 -6.44 -12.33
CA LEU A 110 -5.55 -7.48 -13.01
C LEU A 110 -7.03 -7.48 -12.61
N VAL A 111 -7.40 -6.85 -11.49
CA VAL A 111 -8.78 -6.88 -10.98
C VAL A 111 -9.35 -5.48 -10.81
N ILE A 112 -8.69 -4.64 -10.01
CA ILE A 112 -9.26 -3.36 -9.59
C ILE A 112 -9.36 -2.38 -10.76
N LEU A 113 -8.25 -2.12 -11.44
CA LEU A 113 -8.22 -1.17 -12.56
C LEU A 113 -9.07 -1.62 -13.76
N PRO A 114 -9.01 -2.88 -14.25
CA PRO A 114 -9.77 -3.28 -15.42
C PRO A 114 -11.26 -3.50 -15.17
N TYR A 115 -11.67 -3.86 -13.95
CA TYR A 115 -13.06 -4.25 -13.67
C TYR A 115 -13.72 -3.39 -12.59
N VAL A 116 -13.14 -3.33 -11.39
CA VAL A 116 -13.77 -2.67 -10.25
C VAL A 116 -13.97 -1.18 -10.52
N LEU A 117 -12.93 -0.50 -11.00
CA LEU A 117 -12.97 0.94 -11.24
C LEU A 117 -14.01 1.31 -12.32
N PRO A 118 -14.04 0.70 -13.53
CA PRO A 118 -15.09 0.96 -14.51
C PRO A 118 -16.52 0.69 -14.00
N ILE A 119 -16.72 -0.40 -13.25
CA ILE A 119 -18.02 -0.74 -12.66
C ILE A 119 -18.44 0.35 -11.67
N THR A 120 -17.53 0.79 -10.79
CA THR A 120 -17.84 1.84 -9.81
C THR A 120 -18.21 3.17 -10.49
N HIS A 121 -17.50 3.57 -11.56
CA HIS A 121 -17.87 4.75 -12.34
C HIS A 121 -19.26 4.62 -12.99
N THR A 122 -19.58 3.44 -13.52
CA THR A 122 -20.89 3.16 -14.12
C THR A 122 -22.01 3.28 -13.07
N LEU A 123 -21.85 2.66 -11.91
CA LEU A 123 -22.83 2.71 -10.82
C LEU A 123 -23.00 4.13 -10.26
N ALA A 124 -21.89 4.86 -10.05
CA ALA A 124 -21.94 6.26 -9.62
C ALA A 124 -22.69 7.14 -10.63
N GLY A 125 -22.49 6.90 -11.93
CA GLY A 125 -23.22 7.59 -12.99
C GLY A 125 -24.73 7.30 -13.00
N ILE A 126 -25.14 6.07 -12.68
CA ILE A 126 -26.56 5.71 -12.55
C ILE A 126 -27.20 6.39 -11.33
N LEU A 127 -26.52 6.32 -10.18
CA LEU A 127 -27.02 6.90 -8.92
C LEU A 127 -27.16 8.42 -9.00
N THR A 128 -26.17 9.11 -9.57
CA THR A 128 -26.21 10.56 -9.73
C THR A 128 -27.30 11.01 -10.70
N LYS A 129 -27.54 10.28 -11.79
CA LYS A 129 -28.68 10.56 -12.69
C LYS A 129 -30.04 10.33 -12.03
N SER A 130 -30.14 9.34 -11.14
CA SER A 130 -31.40 9.00 -10.44
C SER A 130 -31.76 9.99 -9.32
N LEU A 131 -30.79 10.78 -8.84
CA LEU A 131 -30.98 11.81 -7.81
C LEU A 131 -31.35 13.20 -8.37
N VAL A 132 -31.29 13.37 -9.69
CA VAL A 132 -31.57 14.64 -10.39
C VAL A 132 -32.94 14.61 -11.09
N VAL A 133 -33.73 13.55 -10.87
CA VAL A 133 -35.13 13.39 -11.31
C VAL A 133 -36.04 13.49 -10.09
#